data_AF-A0A959QWB8-F1
#
_entry.id   AF-A0A959QWB8-F1
#
_cell.length_a   1.000
_cell.length_b   1.000
_cell.length_c   1.000
_cell.angle_alpha   90.00
_cell.angle_beta   90.00
_cell.angle_gamma   90.00
#
_symmetry.space_group_name_H-M   'P 1'
#
loop_
_entity.id
_entity.type
_entity.pdbx_description
1 polymer ?
#
loop_
_entity_poly.entity_id
_entity_poly.type
_entity_poly.pdbx_seq_one_letter_code
_entity_poly.pdbx_strand_id
1 'polypeptide(L)'
;MKIVIRILIGLIFMSALTFTTKAEFNKDGVFEVPNDFKLFTSKNLQGYTKPLFTTIGQGAQSNLFTVASYDESYSIGIDLSLSSTLIPGSQQVYDAILPKAFGDTNRMDNAIYKDGKIVRNISGTVEQPTIYGGASNAIYVVAPVNGGDPADSIYKTIAFNEGTNINTMASLPAFQLIFGLPTRTELRFRYLGAPIDGEMYNHLAISANQQLDQWFELFKKEDDMALALNASYQFMTLAESIDMSSWAVGLHYSKGFGDGFAVYGGLQLEDLSGTFNMVRQNGYKAEYYEADGKTLKSRTSIPTAQQSNYDSHVAARKDVETNPYEEVRLLKPLTFDIESFTSWRFTVGASYQYGIMDLHLDMGYASQMFLNGGIKLRFKEWTNSSDSAE
;
A
#
# COMPACT_ATOMS: atom_id res chain seq x y z
N MET A 1 -17.18 -12.72 -15.66
CA MET A 1 -15.75 -12.44 -15.35
C MET A 1 -15.45 -10.94 -15.23
N LYS A 2 -15.71 -10.09 -16.24
CA LYS A 2 -15.48 -8.62 -16.15
C LYS A 2 -16.24 -7.90 -15.02
N ILE A 3 -17.46 -8.32 -14.69
CA ILE A 3 -18.27 -7.73 -13.62
C ILE A 3 -17.77 -8.16 -12.22
N VAL A 4 -17.40 -9.43 -12.05
CA VAL A 4 -16.88 -9.96 -10.77
C VAL A 4 -15.52 -9.38 -10.42
N ILE A 5 -14.63 -9.21 -11.42
CA ILE A 5 -13.32 -8.56 -11.24
C ILE A 5 -13.49 -7.06 -10.94
N ARG A 6 -14.43 -6.37 -11.60
CA ARG A 6 -14.77 -4.96 -11.27
C ARG A 6 -15.36 -4.81 -9.87
N ILE A 7 -16.14 -5.79 -9.40
CA ILE A 7 -16.71 -5.78 -8.04
C ILE A 7 -15.63 -6.08 -6.99
N LEU A 8 -14.74 -7.05 -7.21
CA LEU A 8 -13.66 -7.37 -6.26
C LEU A 8 -12.59 -6.28 -6.19
N ILE A 9 -12.13 -5.75 -7.34
CA ILE A 9 -11.13 -4.66 -7.37
C ILE A 9 -11.77 -3.33 -6.94
N GLY A 10 -13.04 -3.09 -7.31
CA GLY A 10 -13.83 -1.97 -6.82
C GLY A 10 -14.05 -2.03 -5.30
N LEU A 11 -14.29 -3.22 -4.72
CA LEU A 11 -14.43 -3.36 -3.27
C LEU A 11 -13.10 -3.22 -2.52
N ILE A 12 -11.94 -3.48 -3.13
CA ILE A 12 -10.64 -3.46 -2.44
C ILE A 12 -9.94 -2.10 -2.60
N PHE A 13 -9.90 -1.56 -3.82
CA PHE A 13 -9.33 -0.23 -4.05
C PHE A 13 -10.36 0.87 -3.79
N MET A 14 -11.62 0.75 -4.24
CA MET A 14 -12.59 1.82 -3.97
C MET A 14 -13.11 1.83 -2.54
N SER A 15 -13.22 0.74 -1.76
CA SER A 15 -13.67 0.92 -0.36
C SER A 15 -12.63 1.62 0.53
N ALA A 16 -11.33 1.42 0.24
CA ALA A 16 -10.24 2.11 0.90
C ALA A 16 -9.93 3.49 0.28
N LEU A 17 -10.33 3.76 -0.98
CA LEU A 17 -10.23 5.07 -1.64
C LEU A 17 -11.55 5.85 -1.69
N THR A 18 -12.68 5.30 -1.22
CA THR A 18 -13.99 6.00 -1.10
C THR A 18 -13.98 7.09 -0.04
N PHE A 19 -12.82 7.39 0.54
CA PHE A 19 -12.55 8.67 1.20
C PHE A 19 -12.69 9.88 0.29
N THR A 20 -12.89 9.69 -1.02
CA THR A 20 -12.97 10.80 -1.96
C THR A 20 -14.38 10.92 -2.52
N THR A 21 -15.10 11.92 -2.02
CA THR A 21 -16.00 12.67 -2.88
C THR A 21 -15.14 13.21 -4.04
N LYS A 22 -15.14 12.53 -5.19
CA LYS A 22 -14.51 12.98 -6.46
C LYS A 22 -13.00 13.30 -6.39
N ALA A 23 -12.17 12.35 -5.98
CA ALA A 23 -10.77 12.45 -6.44
C ALA A 23 -10.70 11.89 -7.85
N GLU A 24 -10.23 12.71 -8.76
CA GLU A 24 -10.12 12.41 -10.19
C GLU A 24 -8.65 12.47 -10.58
N PHE A 25 -8.24 11.73 -11.60
CA PHE A 25 -6.93 11.96 -12.21
C PHE A 25 -6.96 13.27 -12.99
N ASN A 26 -5.96 14.11 -12.79
CA ASN A 26 -5.80 15.28 -13.62
C ASN A 26 -5.34 14.88 -15.03
N LYS A 27 -5.30 15.85 -15.95
CA LYS A 27 -4.86 15.67 -17.34
C LYS A 27 -3.44 15.10 -17.50
N ASP A 28 -2.63 15.17 -16.45
CA ASP A 28 -1.23 14.71 -16.42
C ASP A 28 -1.14 13.32 -15.75
N GLY A 29 -2.27 12.66 -15.45
CA GLY A 29 -2.31 11.33 -14.83
C GLY A 29 -1.94 11.31 -13.35
N VAL A 30 -2.02 12.45 -12.65
CA VAL A 30 -1.76 12.55 -11.20
C VAL A 30 -3.06 12.68 -10.44
N PHE A 31 -3.18 11.95 -9.34
CA PHE A 31 -4.33 11.98 -8.44
C PHE A 31 -4.52 13.41 -7.91
N GLU A 32 -5.68 14.00 -8.19
CA GLU A 32 -6.03 15.34 -7.75
C GLU A 32 -6.99 15.26 -6.56
N VAL A 33 -6.62 15.89 -5.45
CA VAL A 33 -7.50 16.00 -4.28
C VAL A 33 -8.21 17.35 -4.23
N PRO A 34 -9.50 17.36 -3.84
CA PRO A 34 -10.22 18.59 -3.58
C PRO A 34 -9.52 19.45 -2.52
N ASN A 35 -9.82 20.74 -2.58
CA ASN A 35 -9.34 21.70 -1.61
C ASN A 35 -9.77 21.38 -0.16
N ASP A 36 -10.72 20.47 0.08
CA ASP A 36 -11.12 20.08 1.44
C ASP A 36 -10.08 19.18 2.15
N PHE A 37 -9.10 18.62 1.42
CA PHE A 37 -7.91 17.93 1.98
C PHE A 37 -6.84 18.91 2.51
N LYS A 38 -7.28 20.09 2.95
CA LYS A 38 -6.53 21.24 3.45
C LYS A 38 -5.62 20.96 4.66
N LEU A 39 -5.67 19.77 5.26
CA LEU A 39 -4.99 19.50 6.53
C LEU A 39 -3.85 18.49 6.40
N PHE A 40 -3.77 17.77 5.29
CA PHE A 40 -2.63 16.90 5.04
C PHE A 40 -1.41 17.70 4.63
N THR A 41 -0.29 17.38 5.26
CA THR A 41 1.05 17.57 4.70
C THR A 41 1.53 16.24 4.14
N SER A 42 2.59 16.23 3.33
CA SER A 42 3.20 14.98 2.83
C SER A 42 3.46 14.00 3.98
N LYS A 43 3.99 14.50 5.10
CA LYS A 43 4.38 13.66 6.24
C LYS A 43 3.18 13.12 7.01
N ASN A 44 2.14 13.94 7.19
CA ASN A 44 0.90 13.48 7.84
C ASN A 44 0.14 12.50 6.96
N LEU A 45 0.14 12.70 5.64
CA LEU A 45 -0.47 11.76 4.70
C LEU A 45 0.30 10.43 4.70
N GLN A 46 1.64 10.47 4.65
CA GLN A 46 2.49 9.28 4.75
C GLN A 46 2.12 8.46 6.00
N GLY A 47 2.03 9.10 7.17
CA GLY A 47 1.63 8.43 8.41
C GLY A 47 0.22 7.84 8.36
N TYR A 48 -0.74 8.61 7.83
CA TYR A 48 -2.13 8.21 7.68
C TYR A 48 -2.31 6.98 6.76
N THR A 49 -1.53 6.89 5.67
CA THR A 49 -1.63 5.83 4.65
C THR A 49 -0.59 4.70 4.78
N LYS A 50 0.42 4.82 5.65
CA LYS A 50 1.47 3.79 5.82
C LYS A 50 0.92 2.38 6.09
N PRO A 51 -0.12 2.20 6.94
CA PRO A 51 -0.77 0.89 7.10
C PRO A 51 -1.38 0.34 5.82
N LEU A 52 -1.96 1.19 4.96
CA LEU A 52 -2.53 0.76 3.69
C LEU A 52 -1.47 0.20 2.75
N PHE A 53 -0.35 0.90 2.59
CA PHE A 53 0.76 0.41 1.78
C PHE A 53 1.36 -0.88 2.35
N THR A 54 1.40 -1.01 3.69
CA THR A 54 1.78 -2.25 4.35
C THR A 54 0.85 -3.41 3.96
N THR A 55 -0.47 -3.20 3.99
CA THR A 55 -1.45 -4.19 3.57
C THR A 55 -1.31 -4.57 2.09
N ILE A 56 -1.12 -3.58 1.21
CA ILE A 56 -0.91 -3.79 -0.23
C ILE A 56 0.36 -4.63 -0.45
N GLY A 57 1.47 -4.27 0.18
CA GLY A 57 2.72 -5.03 0.12
C GLY A 57 2.55 -6.47 0.61
N GLN A 58 1.81 -6.66 1.69
CA GLN A 58 1.58 -8.01 2.22
C GLN A 58 0.77 -8.89 1.28
N GLY A 59 -0.29 -8.33 0.69
CA GLY A 59 -1.09 -8.98 -0.33
C GLY A 59 -0.31 -9.26 -1.61
N ALA A 60 0.55 -8.33 -2.04
CA ALA A 60 1.43 -8.54 -3.18
C ALA A 60 2.34 -9.76 -2.93
N GLN A 61 2.89 -9.90 -1.73
CA GLN A 61 3.75 -11.02 -1.35
C GLN A 61 2.99 -12.26 -0.82
N SER A 62 1.66 -12.35 -0.97
CA SER A 62 0.91 -13.57 -0.64
C SER A 62 1.07 -14.62 -1.74
N ASN A 63 0.91 -15.91 -1.39
CA ASN A 63 0.94 -17.03 -2.33
C ASN A 63 2.18 -17.07 -3.26
N LEU A 64 3.36 -16.78 -2.72
CA LEU A 64 4.62 -16.89 -3.48
C LEU A 64 5.12 -18.34 -3.54
N PHE A 65 4.78 -19.14 -2.54
CA PHE A 65 5.12 -20.55 -2.43
C PHE A 65 3.98 -21.33 -1.78
N THR A 66 3.96 -22.63 -2.04
CA THR A 66 3.09 -23.60 -1.36
C THR A 66 3.94 -24.80 -0.94
N VAL A 67 3.65 -26.00 -1.44
CA VAL A 67 4.46 -27.21 -1.23
C VAL A 67 5.82 -27.04 -1.91
N ALA A 68 6.90 -27.42 -1.22
CA ALA A 68 8.28 -27.26 -1.68
C ALA A 68 8.77 -28.42 -2.58
N SER A 69 7.98 -29.49 -2.69
CA SER A 69 8.25 -30.62 -3.57
C SER A 69 7.80 -30.27 -4.99
N TYR A 70 8.75 -30.11 -5.90
CA TYR A 70 8.48 -29.78 -7.30
C TYR A 70 8.80 -30.98 -8.21
N ASP A 71 8.01 -31.14 -9.27
CA ASP A 71 8.13 -32.24 -10.22
C ASP A 71 9.41 -32.10 -11.08
N GLU A 72 10.00 -33.23 -11.50
CA GLU A 72 11.16 -33.30 -12.42
C GLU A 72 10.73 -33.23 -13.90
N SER A 73 9.51 -32.79 -14.16
CA SER A 73 8.95 -32.62 -15.50
C SER A 73 8.68 -31.16 -15.78
N TYR A 74 8.62 -30.80 -17.05
CA TYR A 74 8.04 -29.51 -17.38
C TYR A 74 6.55 -29.51 -17.08
N SER A 75 6.04 -28.43 -16.51
CA SER A 75 4.61 -28.27 -16.28
C SER A 75 4.10 -26.87 -16.53
N ILE A 76 2.80 -26.77 -16.83
CA ILE A 76 2.08 -25.49 -16.92
C ILE A 76 0.88 -25.54 -16.00
N GLY A 77 0.72 -24.50 -15.20
CA GLY A 77 -0.41 -24.34 -14.29
C GLY A 77 -0.90 -22.91 -14.17
N ILE A 78 -2.04 -22.78 -13.50
CA ILE A 78 -2.63 -21.51 -13.11
C ILE A 78 -2.96 -21.59 -11.62
N ASP A 79 -2.67 -20.54 -10.88
CA ASP A 79 -3.06 -20.42 -9.47
C ASP A 79 -3.87 -19.14 -9.27
N LEU A 80 -5.05 -19.30 -8.67
CA LEU A 80 -5.91 -18.21 -8.26
C LEU A 80 -6.05 -18.24 -6.75
N SER A 81 -5.71 -17.13 -6.10
CA SER A 81 -5.80 -16.99 -4.66
C SER A 81 -6.32 -15.63 -4.23
N LEU A 82 -6.91 -15.60 -3.04
CA LEU A 82 -7.38 -14.40 -2.38
C LEU A 82 -6.82 -14.38 -0.95
N SER A 83 -6.32 -13.22 -0.55
CA SER A 83 -5.82 -12.98 0.79
C SER A 83 -6.70 -11.96 1.52
N SER A 84 -6.81 -12.09 2.83
CA SER A 84 -7.40 -11.11 3.73
C SER A 84 -6.46 -10.86 4.89
N THR A 85 -6.27 -9.59 5.22
CA THR A 85 -5.30 -9.14 6.21
C THR A 85 -6.00 -8.51 7.40
N LEU A 86 -5.64 -8.92 8.61
CA LEU A 86 -6.11 -8.36 9.88
C LEU A 86 -5.25 -7.14 10.25
N ILE A 87 -5.89 -6.00 10.46
CA ILE A 87 -5.19 -4.76 10.80
C ILE A 87 -4.99 -4.70 12.32
N PRO A 88 -3.74 -4.72 12.83
CA PRO A 88 -3.49 -4.63 14.26
C PRO A 88 -3.78 -3.23 14.79
N GLY A 89 -4.19 -3.11 16.06
CA GLY A 89 -4.51 -1.83 16.69
C GLY A 89 -3.35 -0.82 16.64
N SER A 90 -2.10 -1.27 16.68
CA SER A 90 -0.92 -0.42 16.54
C SER A 90 -0.78 0.25 15.16
N GLN A 91 -1.53 -0.20 14.16
CA GLN A 91 -1.58 0.39 12.82
C GLN A 91 -2.91 1.12 12.55
N GLN A 92 -3.79 1.22 13.55
CA GLN A 92 -4.99 2.04 13.48
C GLN A 92 -4.73 3.49 13.89
N VAL A 93 -3.55 3.79 14.41
CA VAL A 93 -3.13 5.13 14.82
C VAL A 93 -1.73 5.46 14.30
N TYR A 94 -1.45 6.74 14.15
CA TYR A 94 -0.14 7.27 13.79
C TYR A 94 0.13 8.58 14.54
N ASP A 95 1.41 8.92 14.67
CA ASP A 95 1.84 10.20 15.24
C ASP A 95 1.78 11.30 14.18
N ALA A 96 0.71 12.08 14.20
CA ALA A 96 0.55 13.23 13.31
C ALA A 96 1.45 14.39 13.77
N ILE A 97 2.21 14.96 12.84
CA ILE A 97 3.08 16.11 13.09
C ILE A 97 2.26 17.37 13.20
N LEU A 98 2.50 18.12 14.28
CA LEU A 98 1.90 19.43 14.53
C LEU A 98 2.74 20.56 13.95
N PRO A 99 2.12 21.72 13.68
CA PRO A 99 2.87 22.91 13.31
C PRO A 99 3.81 23.32 14.45
N LYS A 100 5.03 23.76 14.09
CA LYS A 100 6.10 24.06 15.07
C LYS A 100 5.68 24.98 16.22
N ALA A 101 4.77 25.93 15.96
CA ALA A 101 4.35 26.90 16.97
C ALA A 101 3.31 26.36 17.96
N PHE A 102 2.69 25.19 17.74
CA PHE A 102 1.70 24.63 18.67
C PHE A 102 2.29 24.35 20.06
N GLY A 103 3.61 24.15 20.17
CA GLY A 103 4.30 24.07 21.47
C GLY A 103 4.78 25.39 22.06
N ASP A 104 4.61 26.52 21.35
CA ASP A 104 5.12 27.81 21.77
C ASP A 104 4.01 28.61 22.47
N THR A 105 3.98 28.53 23.80
CA THR A 105 2.97 29.21 24.63
C THR A 105 3.06 30.74 24.58
N ASN A 106 4.17 31.31 24.06
CA ASN A 106 4.25 32.75 23.79
C ASN A 106 3.53 33.14 22.50
N ARG A 107 3.17 32.14 21.68
CA ARG A 107 2.48 32.33 20.39
C ARG A 107 1.07 31.77 20.40
N MET A 108 0.75 30.71 21.14
CA MET A 108 -0.64 30.26 21.25
C MET A 108 -0.83 29.36 22.46
N ASP A 109 -2.05 29.30 22.98
CA ASP A 109 -2.49 28.21 23.86
C ASP A 109 -3.34 27.24 23.05
N ASN A 110 -3.13 25.93 23.20
CA ASN A 110 -3.92 24.91 22.54
C ASN A 110 -4.33 23.80 23.50
N ALA A 111 -5.38 23.08 23.14
CA ALA A 111 -5.90 21.97 23.90
C ALA A 111 -6.50 20.87 23.01
N ILE A 112 -6.46 19.64 23.49
CA ILE A 112 -7.15 18.48 22.92
C ILE A 112 -7.99 17.84 24.01
N TYR A 113 -9.16 17.34 23.62
CA TYR A 113 -9.92 16.43 24.46
C TYR A 113 -9.58 15.01 24.03
N LYS A 114 -8.95 14.24 24.92
CA LYS A 114 -8.55 12.85 24.66
C LYS A 114 -8.78 12.02 25.92
N ASP A 115 -9.37 10.83 25.77
CA ASP A 115 -9.61 9.87 26.86
C ASP A 115 -10.32 10.48 28.08
N GLY A 116 -11.32 11.33 27.84
CA GLY A 116 -12.09 11.97 28.92
C GLY A 116 -11.37 13.14 29.60
N LYS A 117 -10.19 13.55 29.12
CA LYS A 117 -9.35 14.58 29.73
C LYS A 117 -8.99 15.68 28.74
N ILE A 118 -8.88 16.90 29.25
CA ILE A 118 -8.34 18.03 28.49
C ILE A 118 -6.83 18.08 28.71
N VAL A 119 -6.06 17.95 27.63
CA VAL A 119 -4.60 18.10 27.63
C VAL A 119 -4.26 19.40 26.92
N ARG A 120 -3.38 20.22 27.50
CA ARG A 120 -2.99 21.55 26.99
C ARG A 120 -1.52 21.59 26.54
N ASN A 121 -1.17 22.62 25.76
CA ASN A 121 0.21 22.91 25.33
C ASN A 121 0.87 21.74 24.59
N ILE A 122 0.14 21.18 23.63
CA ILE A 122 0.56 20.01 22.86
C ILE A 122 1.59 20.46 21.82
N SER A 123 2.68 19.71 21.71
CA SER A 123 3.79 20.04 20.83
C SER A 123 4.37 18.79 20.17
N GLY A 124 5.05 18.97 19.04
CA GLY A 124 5.68 17.87 18.32
C GLY A 124 4.65 17.05 17.55
N THR A 125 4.21 15.94 18.14
CA THR A 125 3.26 15.01 17.53
C THR A 125 2.02 14.80 18.38
N VAL A 126 0.95 14.34 17.74
CA VAL A 126 -0.27 13.88 18.41
C VAL A 126 -0.74 12.60 17.76
N GLU A 127 -1.12 11.62 18.57
CA GLU A 127 -1.69 10.37 18.07
C GLU A 127 -3.06 10.64 17.42
N GLN A 128 -3.22 10.21 16.17
CA GLN A 128 -4.42 10.36 15.34
C GLN A 128 -4.72 9.05 14.62
N PRO A 129 -5.98 8.82 14.20
CA PRO A 129 -6.33 7.60 13.48
C PRO A 129 -5.65 7.54 12.11
N THR A 130 -5.20 6.36 11.71
CA THR A 130 -4.80 6.09 10.32
C THR A 130 -6.05 5.90 9.46
N ILE A 131 -5.87 5.61 8.17
CA ILE A 131 -6.97 5.27 7.27
C ILE A 131 -7.86 4.12 7.78
N TYR A 132 -7.30 3.19 8.56
CA TYR A 132 -8.03 2.09 9.18
C TYR A 132 -8.62 2.41 10.55
N GLY A 133 -8.15 3.48 11.20
CA GLY A 133 -8.56 3.89 12.53
C GLY A 133 -9.99 4.44 12.58
N GLY A 134 -10.35 5.00 13.74
CA GLY A 134 -11.69 5.54 13.98
C GLY A 134 -11.75 7.07 13.94
N ALA A 135 -12.49 7.64 14.89
CA ALA A 135 -12.66 9.07 15.03
C ALA A 135 -11.32 9.77 15.35
N SER A 136 -11.15 10.97 14.80
CA SER A 136 -9.99 11.82 15.06
C SER A 136 -10.25 12.77 16.22
N ASN A 137 -9.18 13.31 16.80
CA ASN A 137 -9.27 14.29 17.89
C ASN A 137 -8.77 15.65 17.39
N ALA A 138 -9.66 16.64 17.33
CA ALA A 138 -9.30 18.00 16.95
C ALA A 138 -8.48 18.67 18.05
N ILE A 139 -7.48 19.46 17.65
CA ILE A 139 -6.73 20.34 18.56
C ILE A 139 -7.30 21.74 18.42
N TYR A 140 -7.82 22.28 19.52
CA TYR A 140 -8.41 23.60 19.60
C TYR A 140 -7.37 24.63 20.01
N VAL A 141 -7.36 25.79 19.36
CA VAL A 141 -6.59 26.95 19.81
C VAL A 141 -7.48 27.78 20.76
N VAL A 142 -7.00 28.04 21.97
CA VAL A 142 -7.82 28.48 23.12
C VAL A 142 -7.58 29.96 23.48
N ALA A 143 -6.41 30.50 23.19
CA ALA A 143 -6.07 31.89 23.49
C ALA A 143 -5.32 32.55 22.33
N PRO A 144 -5.47 33.87 22.16
CA PRO A 144 -4.89 34.56 21.02
C PRO A 144 -3.37 34.60 21.04
N VAL A 145 -2.83 34.51 19.83
CA VAL A 145 -1.42 34.79 19.51
C VAL A 145 -1.15 36.25 19.85
N ASN A 146 -0.28 36.52 20.83
CA ASN A 146 0.15 37.85 21.29
C ASN A 146 -0.83 39.00 20.96
N GLY A 147 -2.00 38.99 21.58
CA GLY A 147 -2.95 40.13 21.59
C GLY A 147 -3.89 40.30 20.40
N GLY A 148 -3.92 39.36 19.44
CA GLY A 148 -4.85 39.40 18.27
C GLY A 148 -6.15 38.61 18.45
N ASP A 149 -6.95 38.45 17.40
CA ASP A 149 -8.06 37.48 17.33
C ASP A 149 -7.52 36.11 16.86
N PRO A 150 -7.81 34.98 17.53
CA PRO A 150 -7.45 33.65 17.02
C PRO A 150 -7.98 33.38 15.59
N ALA A 151 -9.08 34.00 15.19
CA ALA A 151 -9.65 33.91 13.85
C ALA A 151 -8.78 34.55 12.76
N ASP A 152 -7.95 35.54 13.14
CA ASP A 152 -7.02 36.23 12.24
C ASP A 152 -5.60 35.60 12.26
N SER A 153 -5.39 34.60 13.12
CA SER A 153 -4.12 33.88 13.23
C SER A 153 -3.97 32.80 12.15
N ILE A 154 -2.72 32.56 11.71
CA ILE A 154 -2.37 31.37 10.93
C ILE A 154 -2.40 30.07 11.76
N TYR A 155 -2.56 30.19 13.08
CA TYR A 155 -2.60 29.10 14.03
C TYR A 155 -4.01 28.96 14.60
N LYS A 156 -4.84 28.20 13.87
CA LYS A 156 -6.24 27.92 14.20
C LYS A 156 -6.39 26.48 14.66
N THR A 157 -7.59 26.13 15.15
CA THR A 157 -7.99 24.74 15.43
C THR A 157 -7.67 23.83 14.23
N ILE A 158 -7.05 22.68 14.51
CA ILE A 158 -6.72 21.66 13.51
C ILE A 158 -7.63 20.47 13.73
N ALA A 159 -8.37 20.09 12.68
CA ALA A 159 -9.02 18.80 12.59
C ALA A 159 -8.10 17.82 11.83
N PHE A 160 -8.23 16.54 12.11
CA PHE A 160 -7.55 15.48 11.37
C PHE A 160 -8.59 14.63 10.65
N ASN A 161 -8.17 13.96 9.59
CA ASN A 161 -9.06 13.01 8.91
C ASN A 161 -9.40 11.86 9.86
N GLU A 162 -10.67 11.47 9.84
CA GLU A 162 -11.13 10.25 10.50
C GLU A 162 -10.75 9.04 9.63
N GLY A 163 -10.55 7.89 10.27
CA GLY A 163 -10.40 6.62 9.57
C GLY A 163 -11.75 5.94 9.31
N THR A 164 -11.69 4.72 8.75
CA THR A 164 -12.88 3.95 8.33
C THR A 164 -13.36 2.90 9.33
N ASN A 165 -12.70 2.73 10.48
CA ASN A 165 -12.91 1.63 11.43
C ASN A 165 -12.82 0.23 10.77
N ILE A 166 -11.83 0.04 9.88
CA ILE A 166 -11.60 -1.22 9.19
C ILE A 166 -10.58 -2.05 9.97
N ASN A 167 -11.02 -3.22 10.44
CA ASN A 167 -10.16 -4.18 11.14
C ASN A 167 -9.61 -5.28 10.22
N THR A 168 -10.14 -5.40 8.99
CA THR A 168 -9.76 -6.42 8.02
C THR A 168 -9.83 -5.86 6.60
N MET A 169 -8.80 -6.10 5.78
CA MET A 169 -8.80 -5.69 4.38
C MET A 169 -8.47 -6.88 3.48
N ALA A 170 -9.29 -7.10 2.46
CA ALA A 170 -8.96 -8.07 1.42
C ALA A 170 -7.83 -7.52 0.53
N SER A 171 -6.85 -8.37 0.23
CA SER A 171 -5.76 -8.12 -0.69
C SER A 171 -6.22 -8.27 -2.14
N LEU A 172 -5.47 -7.69 -3.07
CA LEU A 172 -5.68 -7.91 -4.50
C LEU A 172 -5.67 -9.42 -4.83
N PRO A 173 -6.58 -9.88 -5.70
CA PRO A 173 -6.58 -11.28 -6.11
C PRO A 173 -5.28 -11.59 -6.85
N ALA A 174 -4.64 -12.69 -6.45
CA ALA A 174 -3.41 -13.16 -7.07
C ALA A 174 -3.74 -14.20 -8.13
N PHE A 175 -3.69 -13.78 -9.40
CA PHE A 175 -3.76 -14.64 -10.56
C PHE A 175 -2.35 -14.90 -11.09
N GLN A 176 -1.91 -16.16 -11.07
CA GLN A 176 -0.55 -16.54 -11.40
C GLN A 176 -0.52 -17.62 -12.49
N LEU A 177 0.34 -17.43 -13.48
CA LEU A 177 0.77 -18.49 -14.39
C LEU A 177 1.99 -19.18 -13.78
N ILE A 178 2.00 -20.50 -13.82
CA ILE A 178 3.04 -21.32 -13.23
C ILE A 178 3.70 -22.16 -14.32
N PHE A 179 5.03 -22.18 -14.33
CA PHE A 179 5.84 -23.03 -15.18
C PHE A 179 6.79 -23.86 -14.32
N GLY A 180 6.57 -25.18 -14.27
CA GLY A 180 7.52 -26.12 -13.68
C GLY A 180 8.61 -26.49 -14.67
N LEU A 181 9.83 -26.66 -14.17
CA LEU A 181 11.01 -27.07 -14.93
C LEU A 181 11.59 -28.38 -14.36
N PRO A 182 12.22 -29.24 -15.19
CA PRO A 182 12.82 -30.49 -14.74
C PRO A 182 13.88 -30.36 -13.65
N THR A 183 14.45 -29.16 -13.51
CA THR A 183 15.41 -28.80 -12.45
C THR A 183 14.76 -28.63 -11.07
N ARG A 184 13.50 -29.04 -10.90
CA ARG A 184 12.69 -28.83 -9.68
C ARG A 184 12.56 -27.34 -9.35
N THR A 185 12.39 -26.55 -10.41
CA THR A 185 12.20 -25.11 -10.35
C THR A 185 10.77 -24.80 -10.76
N GLU A 186 10.14 -23.87 -10.06
CA GLU A 186 8.82 -23.34 -10.40
C GLU A 186 8.93 -21.83 -10.63
N LEU A 187 8.62 -21.40 -11.85
CA LEU A 187 8.50 -19.98 -12.18
C LEU A 187 7.03 -19.56 -12.07
N ARG A 188 6.78 -18.44 -11.39
CA ARG A 188 5.45 -17.86 -11.23
C ARG A 188 5.40 -16.46 -11.82
N PHE A 189 4.38 -16.20 -12.61
CA PHE A 189 4.14 -14.90 -13.23
C PHE A 189 2.77 -14.39 -12.80
N ARG A 190 2.73 -13.24 -12.13
CA ARG A 190 1.48 -12.57 -11.75
C ARG A 190 1.25 -11.39 -12.65
N TYR A 191 0.03 -11.23 -13.14
CA TYR A 191 -0.40 -10.00 -13.76
C TYR A 191 -1.81 -9.64 -13.31
N LEU A 192 -1.97 -8.42 -12.80
CA LEU A 192 -3.27 -7.82 -12.54
C LEU A 192 -3.30 -6.41 -13.13
N GLY A 193 -4.20 -6.20 -14.07
CA GLY A 193 -4.45 -4.91 -14.67
C GLY A 193 -5.88 -4.47 -14.41
N ALA A 194 -6.08 -3.24 -13.91
CA ALA A 194 -7.41 -2.72 -13.63
C ALA A 194 -7.54 -1.23 -13.96
N PRO A 195 -8.60 -0.81 -14.69
CA PRO A 195 -8.87 0.60 -14.88
C PRO A 195 -9.44 1.20 -13.57
N ILE A 196 -8.82 2.27 -13.09
CA ILE A 196 -9.26 3.08 -11.96
C ILE A 196 -9.39 4.51 -12.48
N ASP A 197 -10.63 4.99 -12.57
CA ASP A 197 -10.95 6.35 -13.01
C ASP A 197 -10.24 6.82 -14.30
N GLY A 198 -10.27 5.96 -15.34
CA GLY A 198 -9.65 6.25 -16.64
C GLY A 198 -8.17 5.89 -16.74
N GLU A 199 -7.47 5.78 -15.61
CA GLU A 199 -6.07 5.37 -15.54
C GLU A 199 -5.91 3.87 -15.29
N MET A 200 -4.77 3.29 -15.68
CA MET A 200 -4.53 1.86 -15.55
C MET A 200 -3.65 1.56 -14.33
N TYR A 201 -4.20 0.82 -13.37
CA TYR A 201 -3.41 0.09 -12.38
C TYR A 201 -2.76 -1.12 -13.04
N ASN A 202 -1.46 -1.29 -12.83
CA ASN A 202 -0.70 -2.45 -13.28
C ASN A 202 0.06 -3.07 -12.11
N HIS A 203 -0.08 -4.38 -11.95
CA HIS A 203 0.72 -5.21 -11.06
C HIS A 203 1.33 -6.34 -11.85
N LEU A 204 2.65 -6.39 -11.89
CA LEU A 204 3.43 -7.45 -12.51
C LEU A 204 4.33 -8.08 -11.46
N ALA A 205 4.38 -9.40 -11.38
CA ALA A 205 5.36 -10.10 -10.55
C ALA A 205 6.00 -11.26 -11.28
N ILE A 206 7.27 -11.50 -10.96
CA ILE A 206 8.03 -12.68 -11.36
C ILE A 206 8.57 -13.30 -10.09
N SER A 207 8.33 -14.60 -9.92
CA SER A 207 8.86 -15.36 -8.79
C SER A 207 9.47 -16.67 -9.27
N ALA A 208 10.46 -17.15 -8.54
CA ALA A 208 11.10 -18.43 -8.76
C ALA A 208 11.20 -19.17 -7.42
N ASN A 209 10.77 -20.43 -7.43
CA ASN A 209 10.98 -21.36 -6.34
C ASN A 209 11.91 -22.47 -6.81
N GLN A 210 12.93 -22.78 -6.03
CA GLN A 210 13.91 -23.82 -6.34
C GLN A 210 13.99 -24.81 -5.19
N GLN A 211 13.72 -26.09 -5.47
CA GLN A 211 13.98 -27.15 -4.50
C GLN A 211 15.49 -27.34 -4.34
N LEU A 212 15.98 -27.36 -3.10
CA LEU A 212 17.39 -27.42 -2.76
C LEU A 212 17.78 -28.72 -2.06
N ASP A 213 16.84 -29.43 -1.43
CA ASP A 213 17.16 -30.63 -0.62
C ASP A 213 17.90 -31.71 -1.41
N GLN A 214 17.60 -31.86 -2.70
CA GLN A 214 18.27 -32.83 -3.57
C GLN A 214 19.75 -32.54 -3.81
N TRP A 215 20.16 -31.26 -3.78
CA TRP A 215 21.59 -30.89 -3.98
C TRP A 215 22.45 -31.23 -2.77
N PHE A 216 21.83 -31.43 -1.61
CA PHE A 216 22.51 -31.71 -0.34
C PHE A 216 22.08 -33.04 0.28
N GLU A 217 21.26 -33.83 -0.43
CA GLU A 217 20.70 -35.11 0.04
C GLU A 217 20.07 -35.00 1.45
N LEU A 218 19.34 -33.91 1.71
CA LEU A 218 18.83 -33.62 3.06
C LEU A 218 17.75 -34.61 3.53
N PHE A 219 16.96 -35.13 2.60
CA PHE A 219 15.84 -36.02 2.86
C PHE A 219 15.85 -37.20 1.91
N LYS A 220 15.32 -38.33 2.35
CA LYS A 220 15.08 -39.46 1.45
C LYS A 220 13.78 -39.24 0.69
N LYS A 221 13.70 -39.81 -0.51
CA LYS A 221 12.51 -39.66 -1.38
C LYS A 221 11.24 -40.19 -0.71
N GLU A 222 11.37 -41.21 0.14
CA GLU A 222 10.23 -41.82 0.85
C GLU A 222 9.70 -40.96 2.00
N ASP A 223 10.47 -39.96 2.46
CA ASP A 223 10.07 -39.10 3.57
C ASP A 223 9.00 -38.07 3.16
N ASP A 224 8.81 -37.86 1.85
CA ASP A 224 7.93 -36.86 1.24
C ASP A 224 8.16 -35.45 1.82
N MET A 225 9.44 -35.12 1.99
CA MET A 225 9.93 -33.87 2.54
C MET A 225 10.69 -33.10 1.48
N ALA A 226 10.55 -31.78 1.49
CA ALA A 226 11.30 -30.91 0.58
C ALA A 226 11.65 -29.59 1.26
N LEU A 227 12.80 -29.04 0.89
CA LEU A 227 13.27 -27.71 1.27
C LEU A 227 13.54 -26.91 0.00
N ALA A 228 12.97 -25.71 -0.08
CA ALA A 228 13.12 -24.85 -1.24
C ALA A 228 13.45 -23.41 -0.85
N LEU A 229 14.05 -22.71 -1.81
CA LEU A 229 14.29 -21.28 -1.79
C LEU A 229 13.27 -20.59 -2.70
N ASN A 230 12.69 -19.51 -2.21
CA ASN A 230 11.75 -18.65 -2.91
C ASN A 230 12.43 -17.30 -3.16
N ALA A 231 12.28 -16.75 -4.36
CA ALA A 231 12.64 -15.37 -4.68
C ALA A 231 11.53 -14.73 -5.53
N SER A 232 11.17 -13.49 -5.25
CA SER A 232 10.12 -12.76 -5.95
C SER A 232 10.51 -11.30 -6.13
N TYR A 233 10.12 -10.74 -7.28
CA TYR A 233 10.21 -9.32 -7.55
C TYR A 233 8.91 -8.86 -8.22
N GLN A 234 8.39 -7.72 -7.78
CA GLN A 234 7.10 -7.20 -8.19
C GLN A 234 7.16 -5.70 -8.48
N PHE A 235 6.36 -5.26 -9.44
CA PHE A 235 6.15 -3.87 -9.81
C PHE A 235 4.66 -3.56 -9.73
N MET A 236 4.32 -2.42 -9.15
CA MET A 236 2.96 -1.91 -9.04
C MET A 236 2.93 -0.44 -9.42
N THR A 237 2.12 -0.06 -10.40
CA THR A 237 1.96 1.32 -10.84
C THR A 237 0.50 1.72 -10.95
N LEU A 238 0.20 2.98 -10.65
CA LEU A 238 -1.08 3.63 -10.91
C LEU A 238 -0.82 5.05 -11.41
N ALA A 239 -0.88 5.20 -12.74
CA ALA A 239 -0.58 6.45 -13.43
C ALA A 239 0.76 7.07 -12.95
N GLU A 240 0.82 8.39 -12.80
CA GLU A 240 1.99 9.07 -12.19
C GLU A 240 1.91 9.15 -10.65
N SER A 241 0.84 8.62 -10.06
CA SER A 241 0.51 8.81 -8.65
C SER A 241 1.14 7.76 -7.74
N ILE A 242 1.30 6.54 -8.24
CA ILE A 242 1.90 5.44 -7.49
C ILE A 242 2.89 4.72 -8.39
N ASP A 243 4.13 4.62 -7.91
CA ASP A 243 5.16 3.75 -8.48
C ASP A 243 5.81 3.00 -7.33
N MET A 244 5.69 1.67 -7.34
CA MET A 244 6.08 0.80 -6.24
C MET A 244 6.78 -0.45 -6.77
N SER A 245 7.79 -0.89 -6.04
CA SER A 245 8.42 -2.18 -6.23
C SER A 245 8.51 -2.93 -4.90
N SER A 246 8.45 -4.25 -4.99
CA SER A 246 8.56 -5.12 -3.84
C SER A 246 9.39 -6.35 -4.19
N TRP A 247 10.20 -6.79 -3.26
CA TRP A 247 10.96 -8.02 -3.39
C TRP A 247 10.74 -8.91 -2.18
N ALA A 248 10.91 -10.21 -2.38
CA ALA A 248 10.90 -11.19 -1.30
C ALA A 248 11.92 -12.30 -1.58
N VAL A 249 12.61 -12.76 -0.54
CA VAL A 249 13.48 -13.94 -0.59
C VAL A 249 13.28 -14.74 0.68
N GLY A 250 13.06 -16.04 0.55
CA GLY A 250 12.73 -16.89 1.68
C GLY A 250 13.09 -18.35 1.49
N LEU A 251 13.05 -19.08 2.58
CA LEU A 251 13.17 -20.53 2.62
C LEU A 251 11.85 -21.11 3.11
N HIS A 252 11.41 -22.18 2.45
CA HIS A 252 10.22 -22.90 2.87
C HIS A 252 10.44 -24.41 2.80
N TYR A 253 9.78 -25.09 3.72
CA TYR A 253 9.82 -26.52 3.90
C TYR A 253 8.41 -27.07 3.78
N SER A 254 8.28 -28.27 3.23
CA SER A 254 7.01 -28.99 3.22
C SER A 254 7.18 -30.45 3.56
N LYS A 255 6.11 -31.04 4.09
CA LYS A 255 5.96 -32.47 4.31
C LYS A 255 4.61 -32.94 3.78
N GLY A 256 4.61 -33.95 2.92
CA GLY A 256 3.42 -34.70 2.55
C GLY A 256 3.14 -35.87 3.49
N PHE A 257 1.88 -36.28 3.55
CA PHE A 257 1.41 -37.36 4.42
C PHE A 257 0.74 -38.50 3.64
N GLY A 258 0.88 -38.51 2.31
CA GLY A 258 0.11 -39.39 1.44
C GLY A 258 -1.29 -38.83 1.13
N ASP A 259 -1.97 -39.48 0.18
CA ASP A 259 -3.33 -39.13 -0.29
C ASP A 259 -3.50 -37.67 -0.76
N GLY A 260 -2.40 -37.04 -1.18
CA GLY A 260 -2.38 -35.66 -1.68
C GLY A 260 -2.36 -34.57 -0.61
N PHE A 261 -2.39 -34.91 0.68
CA PHE A 261 -2.32 -33.92 1.76
C PHE A 261 -0.87 -33.55 2.10
N ALA A 262 -0.60 -32.25 2.21
CA ALA A 262 0.70 -31.73 2.63
C ALA A 262 0.56 -30.52 3.55
N VAL A 263 1.56 -30.32 4.40
CA VAL A 263 1.74 -29.10 5.18
C VAL A 263 3.05 -28.44 4.81
N TYR A 264 3.09 -27.12 4.91
CA TYR A 264 4.28 -26.35 4.60
C TYR A 264 4.42 -25.15 5.53
N GLY A 265 5.65 -24.68 5.65
CA GLY A 265 5.95 -23.46 6.38
C GLY A 265 7.22 -22.82 5.87
N GLY A 266 7.34 -21.51 6.02
CA GLY A 266 8.49 -20.77 5.52
C GLY A 266 8.72 -19.46 6.23
N LEU A 267 9.94 -18.96 6.06
CA LEU A 267 10.39 -17.65 6.51
C LEU A 267 10.89 -16.90 5.29
N GLN A 268 10.46 -15.65 5.14
CA GLN A 268 10.95 -14.76 4.10
C GLN A 268 11.36 -13.40 4.66
N LEU A 269 12.33 -12.80 3.99
CA LEU A 269 12.60 -11.37 4.06
C LEU A 269 11.90 -10.71 2.88
N GLU A 270 11.29 -9.57 3.12
CA GLU A 270 10.55 -8.82 2.11
C GLU A 270 10.74 -7.32 2.31
N ASP A 271 10.53 -6.54 1.25
CA ASP A 271 10.45 -5.09 1.38
C ASP A 271 9.52 -4.51 0.32
N LEU A 272 9.03 -3.30 0.60
CA LEU A 272 8.21 -2.51 -0.29
C LEU A 272 8.74 -1.08 -0.31
N SER A 273 9.07 -0.61 -1.51
CA SER A 273 9.60 0.73 -1.73
C SER A 273 8.88 1.39 -2.90
N GLY A 274 8.97 2.71 -3.01
CA GLY A 274 8.32 3.44 -4.09
C GLY A 274 8.01 4.87 -3.72
N THR A 275 7.27 5.54 -4.58
CA THR A 275 6.82 6.92 -4.38
C THR A 275 5.32 7.02 -4.53
N PHE A 276 4.71 7.81 -3.66
CA PHE A 276 3.34 8.28 -3.79
C PHE A 276 3.35 9.76 -4.15
N ASN A 277 2.58 10.15 -5.17
CA ASN A 277 2.43 11.51 -5.65
C ASN A 277 0.95 11.86 -5.77
N MET A 278 0.59 13.04 -5.27
CA MET A 278 -0.74 13.58 -5.36
C MET A 278 -0.68 15.10 -5.45
N VAL A 279 -1.60 15.70 -6.21
CA VAL A 279 -1.68 17.16 -6.36
C VAL A 279 -2.96 17.69 -5.73
N ARG A 280 -2.89 18.91 -5.22
CA ARG A 280 -4.08 19.64 -4.77
C ARG A 280 -4.75 20.28 -5.97
N GLN A 281 -6.07 20.35 -5.96
CA GLN A 281 -6.82 21.02 -7.00
C GLN A 281 -6.41 22.50 -7.12
N ASN A 282 -6.17 22.96 -8.36
CA ASN A 282 -5.57 24.28 -8.60
C ASN A 282 -4.23 24.47 -7.87
N GLY A 283 -3.47 23.39 -7.72
CA GLY A 283 -2.27 23.31 -6.89
C GLY A 283 -1.11 24.21 -7.33
N TYR A 284 0.00 24.11 -6.61
CA TYR A 284 1.21 24.89 -6.81
C TYR A 284 1.73 24.81 -8.25
N LYS A 285 1.98 25.97 -8.85
CA LYS A 285 2.68 26.08 -10.13
C LYS A 285 3.78 27.11 -10.01
N ALA A 286 5.03 26.68 -10.12
CA ALA A 286 6.20 27.54 -9.91
C ALA A 286 6.16 28.81 -10.78
N GLU A 287 5.60 28.74 -11.99
CA GLU A 287 5.43 29.87 -12.90
C GLU A 287 4.58 31.01 -12.34
N TYR A 288 3.67 30.74 -11.39
CA TYR A 288 2.81 31.74 -10.74
C TYR A 288 3.50 32.47 -9.59
N TYR A 289 4.70 32.04 -9.20
CA TYR A 289 5.44 32.56 -8.06
C TYR A 289 6.71 33.30 -8.51
N GLU A 290 7.15 34.24 -7.69
CA GLU A 290 8.46 34.88 -7.80
C GLU A 290 9.58 33.86 -7.54
N ALA A 291 10.84 34.27 -7.74
CA ALA A 291 12.01 33.40 -7.53
C ALA A 291 12.12 32.84 -6.09
N ASP A 292 11.42 33.45 -5.12
CA ASP A 292 11.35 32.96 -3.73
C ASP A 292 10.44 31.73 -3.56
N GLY A 293 9.62 31.40 -4.57
CA GLY A 293 8.66 30.28 -4.54
C GLY A 293 7.49 30.47 -3.56
N LYS A 294 7.27 31.70 -3.05
CA LYS A 294 6.27 32.01 -2.02
C LYS A 294 5.39 33.20 -2.37
N THR A 295 5.96 34.21 -3.01
CA THR A 295 5.26 35.43 -3.40
C THR A 295 4.59 35.20 -4.75
N LEU A 296 3.28 35.50 -4.84
CA LEU A 296 2.57 35.45 -6.11
C LEU A 296 3.03 36.60 -7.01
N LYS A 297 3.25 36.28 -8.27
CA LYS A 297 3.48 37.28 -9.31
C LYS A 297 2.28 38.18 -9.51
N SER A 298 2.49 39.37 -10.06
CA SER A 298 1.35 40.20 -10.46
C SER A 298 0.58 39.54 -11.60
N ARG A 299 -0.76 39.61 -11.58
CA ARG A 299 -1.62 39.03 -12.64
C ARG A 299 -1.21 39.50 -14.05
N THR A 300 -0.76 40.74 -14.17
CA THR A 300 -0.32 41.33 -15.45
C THR A 300 0.99 40.74 -15.98
N SER A 301 1.78 40.09 -15.13
CA SER A 301 3.00 39.38 -15.53
C SER A 301 2.73 37.94 -16.00
N ILE A 302 1.49 37.45 -15.84
CA ILE A 302 1.05 36.14 -16.31
C ILE A 302 0.50 36.25 -17.74
N PRO A 303 0.93 35.39 -18.68
CA PRO A 303 0.41 35.37 -20.04
C PRO A 303 -1.13 35.28 -20.07
N THR A 304 -1.78 36.05 -20.94
CA THR A 304 -3.25 36.14 -21.00
C THR A 304 -3.95 34.79 -21.10
N ALA A 305 -3.38 33.84 -21.84
CA ALA A 305 -3.91 32.48 -22.00
C ALA A 305 -3.93 31.67 -20.67
N GLN A 306 -3.14 32.05 -19.68
CA GLN A 306 -3.04 31.38 -18.39
C GLN A 306 -3.75 32.11 -17.25
N GLN A 307 -4.23 33.34 -17.48
CA GLN A 307 -4.81 34.19 -16.42
C GLN A 307 -6.02 33.55 -15.73
N SER A 308 -6.87 32.83 -16.46
CA SER A 308 -8.01 32.11 -15.86
C SER A 308 -7.56 31.06 -14.83
N ASN A 309 -6.58 30.24 -15.19
CA ASN A 309 -6.01 29.21 -14.29
C ASN A 309 -5.27 29.85 -13.11
N TYR A 310 -4.60 30.98 -13.35
CA TYR A 310 -3.97 31.77 -12.30
C TYR A 310 -5.00 32.33 -11.31
N ASP A 311 -6.08 32.92 -11.79
CA ASP A 311 -7.15 33.48 -10.95
C ASP A 311 -7.79 32.37 -10.08
N SER A 312 -8.02 31.17 -10.64
CA SER A 312 -8.45 29.98 -9.87
C SER A 312 -7.45 29.53 -8.81
N HIS A 313 -6.15 29.55 -9.13
CA HIS A 313 -5.08 29.25 -8.17
C HIS A 313 -5.03 30.26 -7.02
N VAL A 314 -5.13 31.56 -7.32
CA VAL A 314 -5.17 32.63 -6.30
C VAL A 314 -6.39 32.46 -5.39
N ALA A 315 -7.56 32.14 -5.95
CA ALA A 315 -8.76 31.86 -5.17
C ALA A 315 -8.56 30.66 -4.23
N ALA A 316 -8.02 29.53 -4.74
CA ALA A 316 -7.73 28.36 -3.92
C ALA A 316 -6.72 28.66 -2.80
N ARG A 317 -5.70 29.49 -3.09
CA ARG A 317 -4.71 29.91 -2.08
C ARG A 317 -5.35 30.72 -0.97
N LYS A 318 -6.28 31.61 -1.29
CA LYS A 318 -7.00 32.43 -0.30
C LYS A 318 -7.73 31.57 0.73
N ASP A 319 -8.33 30.46 0.30
CA ASP A 319 -9.01 29.54 1.21
C ASP A 319 -8.08 28.84 2.21
N VAL A 320 -6.77 28.84 1.95
CA VAL A 320 -5.75 28.14 2.75
C VAL A 320 -4.67 29.07 3.29
N GLU A 321 -4.77 30.37 3.06
CA GLU A 321 -3.71 31.33 3.38
C GLU A 321 -3.43 31.40 4.90
N THR A 322 -4.44 31.09 5.71
CA THR A 322 -4.35 31.01 7.17
C THR A 322 -4.05 29.60 7.70
N ASN A 323 -3.71 28.64 6.84
CA ASN A 323 -3.35 27.30 7.29
C ASN A 323 -2.01 27.34 8.04
N PRO A 324 -1.86 26.59 9.16
CA PRO A 324 -0.61 26.62 9.92
C PRO A 324 0.56 25.92 9.20
N TYR A 325 0.28 25.01 8.27
CA TYR A 325 1.28 24.31 7.47
C TYR A 325 1.61 25.09 6.20
N GLU A 326 2.89 25.47 6.04
CA GLU A 326 3.37 26.17 4.85
C GLU A 326 3.14 25.38 3.55
N GLU A 327 3.30 24.06 3.60
CA GLU A 327 3.06 23.18 2.44
C GLU A 327 1.63 23.32 1.91
N VAL A 328 0.64 23.39 2.80
CA VAL A 328 -0.76 23.59 2.44
C VAL A 328 -0.98 25.03 1.96
N ARG A 329 -0.45 26.04 2.67
CA ARG A 329 -0.62 27.46 2.28
C ARG A 329 -0.13 27.74 0.86
N LEU A 330 0.90 27.01 0.43
CA LEU A 330 1.48 27.13 -0.91
C LEU A 330 0.85 26.15 -1.91
N LEU A 331 -0.14 25.35 -1.49
CA LEU A 331 -0.79 24.32 -2.29
C LEU A 331 0.19 23.36 -2.97
N LYS A 332 1.31 23.04 -2.30
CA LYS A 332 2.37 22.17 -2.86
C LYS A 332 1.81 20.78 -3.25
N PRO A 333 2.54 19.95 -4.01
CA PRO A 333 2.16 18.54 -4.14
C PRO A 333 2.32 17.81 -2.79
N LEU A 334 1.59 16.71 -2.65
CA LEU A 334 1.69 15.73 -1.58
C LEU A 334 2.50 14.53 -2.10
N THR A 335 3.80 14.55 -1.83
CA THR A 335 4.74 13.51 -2.26
C THR A 335 5.48 12.93 -1.07
N PHE A 336 5.61 11.60 -1.03
CA PHE A 336 6.42 10.89 -0.04
C PHE A 336 6.88 9.52 -0.56
N ASP A 337 7.95 9.00 0.06
CA ASP A 337 8.41 7.63 -0.17
C ASP A 337 7.51 6.65 0.57
N ILE A 338 7.11 5.60 -0.13
CA ILE A 338 6.27 4.54 0.41
C ILE A 338 7.12 3.67 1.32
N GLU A 339 6.63 3.46 2.54
CA GLU A 339 7.26 2.64 3.57
C GLU A 339 6.28 1.57 4.06
N SER A 340 6.82 0.40 4.45
CA SER A 340 6.07 -0.64 5.18
C SER A 340 6.58 -0.78 6.62
N PHE A 341 5.86 -1.53 7.46
CA PHE A 341 6.23 -1.71 8.88
C PHE A 341 7.25 -2.82 9.16
N THR A 342 7.43 -3.81 8.29
CA THR A 342 8.28 -4.98 8.57
C THR A 342 8.93 -5.55 7.32
N SER A 343 10.13 -6.10 7.49
CA SER A 343 10.88 -6.76 6.41
C SER A 343 10.98 -8.28 6.56
N TRP A 344 10.18 -8.91 7.41
CA TRP A 344 10.17 -10.37 7.58
C TRP A 344 8.74 -10.89 7.66
N ARG A 345 8.56 -12.14 7.21
CA ARG A 345 7.29 -12.85 7.29
C ARG A 345 7.51 -14.32 7.60
N PHE A 346 6.64 -14.85 8.44
CA PHE A 346 6.45 -16.28 8.65
C PHE A 346 5.13 -16.73 8.03
N THR A 347 5.13 -17.86 7.33
CA THR A 347 3.93 -18.44 6.72
C THR A 347 3.84 -19.91 7.09
N VAL A 348 2.63 -20.38 7.37
CA VAL A 348 2.30 -21.81 7.49
C VAL A 348 1.04 -22.09 6.70
N GLY A 349 0.97 -23.25 6.08
CA GLY A 349 -0.19 -23.64 5.30
C GLY A 349 -0.32 -25.14 5.15
N ALA A 350 -1.44 -25.50 4.56
CA ALA A 350 -1.74 -26.85 4.16
C ALA A 350 -2.26 -26.83 2.72
N SER A 351 -2.01 -27.92 2.01
CA SER A 351 -2.57 -28.13 0.69
C SER A 351 -3.12 -29.54 0.54
N TYR A 352 -4.06 -29.69 -0.38
CA TYR A 352 -4.67 -30.95 -0.73
C TYR A 352 -4.78 -31.08 -2.24
N GLN A 353 -4.03 -32.03 -2.79
CA GLN A 353 -4.05 -32.36 -4.20
C GLN A 353 -5.14 -33.38 -4.51
N TYR A 354 -6.02 -33.03 -5.45
CA TYR A 354 -7.01 -33.91 -6.03
C TYR A 354 -6.91 -33.87 -7.57
N GLY A 355 -6.20 -34.86 -8.13
CA GLY A 355 -5.91 -34.93 -9.57
C GLY A 355 -5.11 -33.72 -10.04
N ILE A 356 -5.68 -32.96 -10.98
CA ILE A 356 -5.07 -31.73 -11.54
C ILE A 356 -5.22 -30.51 -10.64
N MET A 357 -6.05 -30.58 -9.60
CA MET A 357 -6.38 -29.47 -8.72
C MET A 357 -5.62 -29.61 -7.40
N ASP A 358 -5.11 -28.49 -6.89
CA ASP A 358 -4.46 -28.39 -5.60
C ASP A 358 -5.08 -27.21 -4.84
N LEU A 359 -5.78 -27.54 -3.76
CA LEU A 359 -6.41 -26.57 -2.87
C LEU A 359 -5.42 -26.19 -1.79
N HIS A 360 -5.18 -24.90 -1.59
CA HIS A 360 -4.25 -24.43 -0.57
C HIS A 360 -4.90 -23.40 0.35
N LEU A 361 -4.50 -23.46 1.61
CA LEU A 361 -4.89 -22.51 2.64
C LEU A 361 -3.65 -22.24 3.51
N ASP A 362 -3.27 -20.98 3.62
CA ASP A 362 -2.15 -20.54 4.43
C ASP A 362 -2.51 -19.33 5.28
N MET A 363 -1.83 -19.23 6.41
CA MET A 363 -1.81 -18.04 7.23
C MET A 363 -0.38 -17.59 7.40
N GLY A 364 -0.18 -16.29 7.52
CA GLY A 364 1.13 -15.77 7.84
C GLY A 364 1.06 -14.55 8.71
N TYR A 365 2.22 -14.24 9.26
CA TYR A 365 2.45 -13.10 10.11
C TYR A 365 3.67 -12.36 9.61
N ALA A 366 3.45 -11.09 9.26
CA ALA A 366 4.48 -10.08 9.07
C ALA A 366 4.18 -8.94 10.06
N SER A 367 4.08 -7.70 9.58
CA SER A 367 3.53 -6.58 10.36
C SER A 367 2.03 -6.70 10.62
N GLN A 368 1.33 -7.49 9.81
CA GLN A 368 -0.10 -7.76 9.92
C GLN A 368 -0.29 -9.26 9.71
N MET A 369 -1.34 -9.83 10.30
CA MET A 369 -1.70 -11.23 10.07
C MET A 369 -2.49 -11.32 8.77
N PHE A 370 -2.23 -12.32 7.94
CA PHE A 370 -3.06 -12.59 6.77
C PHE A 370 -3.50 -14.04 6.73
N LEU A 371 -4.65 -14.26 6.09
CA LEU A 371 -5.18 -15.55 5.69
C LEU A 371 -5.29 -15.54 4.18
N ASN A 372 -4.72 -16.54 3.52
CA ASN A 372 -4.75 -16.71 2.09
C ASN A 372 -5.30 -18.09 1.75
N GLY A 373 -6.13 -18.16 0.72
CA GLY A 373 -6.64 -19.42 0.19
C GLY A 373 -6.75 -19.36 -1.31
N GLY A 374 -6.54 -20.49 -1.96
CA GLY A 374 -6.55 -20.56 -3.42
C GLY A 374 -6.66 -21.95 -4.00
N ILE A 375 -6.68 -21.96 -5.33
CA ILE A 375 -6.77 -23.15 -6.16
C ILE A 375 -5.68 -23.07 -7.23
N LYS A 376 -4.80 -24.06 -7.24
CA LYS A 376 -3.82 -24.29 -8.29
C LYS A 376 -4.31 -25.41 -9.21
N LEU A 377 -4.30 -25.16 -10.51
CA LEU A 377 -4.63 -26.13 -11.56
C LEU A 377 -3.37 -26.45 -12.37
N ARG A 378 -3.02 -27.73 -12.50
CA ARG A 378 -1.91 -28.22 -13.33
C ARG A 378 -2.46 -28.90 -14.58
N PHE A 379 -2.08 -28.41 -15.77
CA PHE A 379 -2.73 -28.82 -17.02
C PHE A 379 -1.92 -29.79 -17.87
N LYS A 380 -0.59 -29.75 -17.77
CA LYS A 380 0.28 -30.53 -18.65
C LYS A 380 1.58 -30.82 -17.95
N GLU A 381 2.01 -32.07 -18.03
CA GLU A 381 3.34 -32.54 -17.64
C GLU A 381 3.97 -33.19 -18.86
N TRP A 382 5.24 -32.90 -19.12
CA TRP A 382 6.03 -33.67 -20.09
C TRP A 382 7.39 -33.98 -19.53
N THR A 383 7.76 -35.25 -19.61
CA THR A 383 9.10 -35.75 -19.26
C THR A 383 10.06 -35.46 -20.40
N ASN A 384 11.32 -35.20 -20.07
CA ASN A 384 12.38 -35.22 -21.09
C ASN A 384 12.48 -36.65 -21.61
N SER A 385 12.06 -36.87 -22.85
CA SER A 385 12.24 -38.15 -23.55
C SER A 385 13.72 -38.30 -23.95
N SER A 386 14.58 -38.58 -22.98
CA SER A 386 15.87 -39.24 -23.27
C SER A 386 15.74 -40.76 -23.34
N ASP A 387 14.62 -41.33 -22.86
CA ASP A 387 14.37 -42.78 -22.85
C ASP A 387 13.79 -43.33 -24.18
N SER A 388 13.83 -42.55 -25.26
CA SER A 388 13.42 -43.01 -26.60
C SER A 388 14.56 -42.95 -27.63
N ALA A 389 15.81 -42.97 -27.18
CA ALA A 389 17.00 -43.07 -28.01
C ALA A 389 17.97 -44.13 -27.46
N GLU A 390 17.50 -45.37 -27.33
CA GLU A 390 18.34 -46.57 -27.38
C GLU A 390 17.76 -47.60 -28.36
#